data_AF-A0A1W1BBM3-F1
#
_entry.id   AF-A0A1W1BBM3-F1
#
_cell.length_a   1.000
_cell.length_b   1.000
_cell.length_c   1.000
_cell.angle_alpha   90.00
_cell.angle_beta   90.00
_cell.angle_gamma   90.00
#
_symmetry.space_group_name_H-M   'P 1'
#
loop_
_entity.id
_entity.type
_entity.pdbx_description
1 polymer ?
#
loop_
_entity_poly.entity_id
_entity_poly.type
_entity_poly.pdbx_seq_one_letter_code
_entity_poly.pdbx_strand_id
1 'polypeptide(L)' 'MKNEKEILLADIEKLIAYGRDEPTINPALLEYLCIADLKQTKAKLLERVGTLSEEDKVWLEQFKLYE' A
#
# COMPACT_ATOMS: atom_id res chain seq x y z
N MET A 1 16.45 -1.14 -17.58
CA MET A 1 15.99 -0.09 -16.65
C MET A 1 14.51 -0.35 -16.37
N LYS A 2 14.09 -0.41 -15.11
CA LYS A 2 12.66 -0.54 -14.78
C LYS A 2 11.95 0.77 -15.07
N ASN A 3 10.76 0.70 -15.67
CA ASN A 3 9.95 1.86 -15.99
C ASN A 3 9.34 2.44 -14.69
N GLU A 4 9.15 3.75 -14.59
CA GLU A 4 8.56 4.42 -13.42
C GLU A 4 7.22 3.79 -13.00
N LYS A 5 6.41 3.37 -13.99
CA LYS A 5 5.15 2.65 -13.77
C LYS A 5 5.34 1.34 -13.01
N GLU A 6 6.36 0.56 -13.32
CA GLU A 6 6.64 -0.74 -12.69
C GLU A 6 7.06 -0.56 -11.22
N ILE A 7 7.80 0.51 -10.94
CA ILE A 7 8.20 0.86 -9.56
C ILE A 7 6.97 1.23 -8.75
N LEU A 8 6.09 2.08 -9.29
CA LEU A 8 4.85 2.47 -8.64
C LEU A 8 3.92 1.27 -8.39
N LEU A 9 3.81 0.36 -9.36
CA LEU A 9 3.01 -0.84 -9.21
C LEU A 9 3.52 -1.71 -8.05
N ALA A 10 4.82 -1.98 -8.00
CA ALA A 10 5.42 -2.78 -6.94
C ALA A 10 5.22 -2.16 -5.55
N ASP A 11 5.30 -0.83 -5.44
CA ASP A 11 5.01 -0.12 -4.20
C ASP A 11 3.53 -0.21 -3.81
N ILE A 12 2.62 -0.09 -4.77
CA ILE A 12 1.17 -0.25 -4.56
C ILE A 12 0.88 -1.69 -4.10
N GLU A 13 1.45 -2.70 -4.75
CA GLU A 13 1.31 -4.11 -4.36
C GLU A 13 1.73 -4.33 -2.91
N LYS A 14 2.88 -3.80 -2.49
CA LYS A 14 3.31 -3.90 -1.09
C LYS A 14 2.33 -3.26 -0.10
N LEU A 15 1.72 -2.13 -0.48
CA LEU A 15 0.74 -1.44 0.36
C LEU A 15 -0.57 -2.21 0.48
N ILE A 16 -0.97 -2.99 -0.52
CA ILE A 16 -2.21 -3.79 -0.49
C ILE A 16 -1.98 -5.23 -0.04
N ALA A 17 -0.74 -5.73 -0.09
CA ALA A 17 -0.43 -7.13 0.12
C ALA A 17 -0.79 -7.63 1.52
N TYR A 18 -0.85 -6.78 2.56
CA TYR A 18 -1.31 -7.10 3.93
C TYR A 18 -1.16 -8.60 4.33
N GLY A 19 0.07 -9.10 4.32
CA GLY A 19 0.38 -10.49 4.72
C GLY A 19 0.15 -11.58 3.67
N ARG A 20 -0.06 -11.23 2.40
CA ARG A 20 -0.08 -12.15 1.25
C ARG A 20 1.22 -12.01 0.45
N ASP A 21 1.83 -13.15 0.12
CA ASP A 21 3.03 -13.23 -0.72
C ASP A 21 2.74 -13.28 -2.22
N GLU A 22 1.47 -13.44 -2.62
CA GLU A 22 1.08 -13.55 -4.02
C GLU A 22 0.87 -12.19 -4.69
N PRO A 23 1.37 -11.99 -5.93
CA PRO A 23 1.12 -10.77 -6.69
C PRO A 23 -0.37 -10.62 -6.94
N THR A 24 -0.92 -9.50 -6.49
CA THR A 24 -2.36 -9.23 -6.55
C THR A 24 -2.74 -8.39 -7.76
N ILE A 25 -1.77 -7.80 -8.47
CA ILE A 25 -2.02 -6.96 -9.63
C ILE A 25 -1.35 -7.55 -10.87
N ASN A 26 -2.12 -7.68 -11.95
CA ASN A 26 -1.59 -8.12 -13.22
C ASN A 26 -0.69 -7.02 -13.84
N PRO A 27 0.61 -7.27 -14.07
CA PRO A 27 1.53 -6.27 -14.63
C PRO A 27 1.14 -5.77 -16.04
N ALA A 28 0.42 -6.58 -16.81
CA ALA A 28 -0.06 -6.20 -18.15
C ALA A 28 -1.02 -4.99 -18.12
N LEU A 29 -1.63 -4.70 -16.96
CA LEU A 29 -2.51 -3.54 -16.80
C LEU A 29 -1.77 -2.21 -16.84
N LEU A 30 -0.44 -2.19 -16.63
CA LEU A 30 0.37 -0.97 -16.67
C LEU A 30 0.34 -0.23 -18.00
N GLU A 31 0.11 -0.95 -19.10
CA GLU A 31 -0.03 -0.36 -20.43
C GLU A 31 -1.20 0.63 -20.48
N TYR A 32 -2.28 0.29 -19.78
CA TYR A 32 -3.54 1.06 -19.77
C TYR A 32 -3.62 2.09 -18.64
N LEU A 33 -2.76 1.97 -17.63
CA LEU A 33 -2.76 2.86 -16.46
C LEU A 33 -1.88 4.09 -16.68
N CYS A 34 -2.39 5.28 -16.38
CA CYS A 34 -1.57 6.49 -16.41
C CYS A 34 -0.70 6.61 -15.16
N ILE A 35 0.48 7.22 -15.30
CA ILE A 35 1.40 7.47 -14.17
C ILE A 35 0.71 8.32 -13.09
N ALA A 36 -0.10 9.31 -13.49
CA ALA A 36 -0.84 10.15 -12.56
C ALA A 36 -1.79 9.32 -11.68
N ASP A 37 -2.51 8.38 -12.27
CA ASP A 37 -3.46 7.51 -11.55
C ASP A 37 -2.73 6.57 -10.59
N LEU A 38 -1.60 6.01 -11.00
CA LEU A 38 -0.74 5.20 -10.14
C LEU A 38 -0.23 6.01 -8.94
N LYS A 39 0.24 7.24 -9.16
CA LYS A 39 0.68 8.13 -8.08
C LYS A 39 -0.46 8.48 -7.12
N GLN A 40 -1.65 8.80 -7.64
CA GLN A 40 -2.82 9.08 -6.82
C GLN A 40 -3.27 7.85 -6.02
N THR A 41 -3.25 6.67 -6.62
CA THR A 41 -3.59 5.40 -5.97
C THR A 41 -2.63 5.11 -4.82
N LYS A 42 -1.32 5.22 -5.06
CA LYS A 42 -0.30 5.07 -4.02
C LYS A 42 -0.51 6.05 -2.85
N ALA A 43 -0.82 7.32 -3.14
CA ALA A 43 -1.06 8.33 -2.10
C ALA A 43 -2.28 7.99 -1.22
N LYS A 44 -3.42 7.61 -1.83
CA LYS A 44 -4.62 7.19 -1.09
C LYS A 44 -4.38 5.95 -0.25
N LEU A 45 -3.59 5.00 -0.75
CA LEU A 45 -3.23 3.80 0.00
C LEU A 45 -2.32 4.12 1.19
N LEU A 46 -1.33 5.00 1.00
CA LEU A 46 -0.47 5.46 2.10
C LEU A 46 -1.25 6.18 3.20
N GLU A 47 -2.22 7.02 2.82
CA GLU A 47 -3.12 7.68 3.78
C GLU A 47 -3.90 6.65 4.61
N ARG A 48 -4.48 5.64 3.94
CA ARG A 48 -5.22 4.55 4.58
C ARG A 48 -4.36 3.66 5.48
N VAL A 49 -3.16 3.29 5.02
CA VAL A 49 -2.19 2.51 5.80
C VAL A 49 -1.70 3.31 7.01
N GLY A 50 -1.47 4.61 6.84
CA GLY A 50 -1.10 5.53 7.91
C GLY A 50 -2.18 5.61 8.99
N THR A 51 -3.45 5.79 8.60
CA THR A 51 -4.58 5.77 9.55
C THR A 51 -4.76 4.43 10.25
N LEU A 52 -4.64 3.31 9.52
CA LEU A 52 -4.70 1.97 10.12
C LEU A 52 -3.58 1.77 11.15
N SER A 53 -2.35 2.21 10.84
CA SER A 53 -1.23 2.11 11.77
C SER A 53 -1.43 2.93 13.05
N GLU A 54 -2.16 4.04 12.98
CA GLU A 54 -2.40 4.90 14.14
C GLU A 54 -3.56 4.37 14.99
N GLU A 55 -4.63 3.89 14.35
CA GLU A 55 -5.71 3.16 15.04
C GLU A 55 -5.19 1.88 15.72
N ASP A 56 -4.32 1.12 15.04
CA ASP A 56 -3.67 -0.07 15.60
C ASP A 56 -2.76 0.28 16.79
N LYS A 57 -2.03 1.41 16.74
CA LYS A 57 -1.23 1.89 17.89
C LYS A 57 -2.11 2.28 19.07
N VAL A 58 -3.19 3.04 18.84
CA VAL A 58 -4.13 3.44 19.89
C VAL A 58 -4.80 2.22 20.52
N TRP A 59 -5.15 1.22 19.70
CA TRP A 59 -5.67 -0.06 20.15
C TRP A 59 -4.65 -0.82 21.01
N LEU A 60 -3.38 -0.87 20.61
CA LEU A 60 -2.30 -1.50 21.38
C LEU A 60 -1.98 -0.78 22.70
N GLU A 61 -2.15 0.54 22.78
CA GLU A 61 -1.97 1.29 24.03
C GLU A 61 -3.00 0.90 25.10
N GLN A 62 -4.22 0.48 24.71
CA GLN A 62 -5.21 -0.01 25.66
C GLN A 62 -4.80 -1.31 26.35
N PHE A 63 -3.91 -2.10 25.73
CA PHE A 63 -3.38 -3.34 26.32
C PHE A 63 -2.15 -3.13 27.22
N LYS A 64 -1.56 -1.92 27.24
CA LYS A 64 -0.39 -1.61 28.10
C LYS A 64 -0.74 -1.23 29.54
N LEU A 65 -2.02 -1.24 29.94
CA LEU A 65 -2.46 -0.84 31.28
C LEU A 65 -2.39 -1.95 32.35
N TYR A 66 -1.68 -3.05 32.10
CA TYR A 66 -1.43 -4.09 33.10
C TYR A 66 0.04 -4.50 33.11
N GLU A 67 0.90 -3.66 33.70
CA GLU A 67 2.11 -4.08 34.41
C GLU A 67 2.12 -3.48 35.81
#